data_AF-A0A212ADQ4-F1
#
_entry.id   AF-A0A212ADQ4-F1
#
_cell.length_a   1.000
_cell.length_b   1.000
_cell.length_c   1.000
_cell.angle_alpha   90.00
_cell.angle_beta   90.00
_cell.angle_gamma   90.00
#
_symmetry.space_group_name_H-M   'P 1'
#
loop_
_entity.id
_entity.type
_entity.pdbx_description
1 polymer ?
#
loop_
_entity_poly.entity_id
_entity_poly.type
_entity_poly.pdbx_seq_one_letter_code
_entity_poly.pdbx_strand_id
1 'polypeptide(L)' 'MVLRWQAEVKAAWKAPVEVVRRRMKLAEACGLTYREYTLEILERGRWLTPGQDSARIAQIIAGR' A
#
# COMPACT_ATOMS: atom_id res chain seq x y z
N MET A 1 23.61 -11.41 -14.80
CA MET A 1 22.66 -12.47 -15.21
C MET A 1 21.50 -12.45 -14.21
N VAL A 2 20.36 -11.84 -14.56
CA VAL A 2 19.17 -11.91 -13.69
C VAL A 2 18.64 -13.33 -13.84
N LEU A 3 18.61 -14.08 -12.73
CA LEU A 3 18.04 -15.42 -12.72
C LEU A 3 16.60 -15.29 -13.21
N ARG A 4 16.22 -16.08 -14.22
CA ARG A 4 14.87 -16.05 -14.84
C ARG A 4 13.76 -15.99 -13.78
N TRP A 5 13.95 -16.72 -12.68
CA TRP A 5 13.13 -16.66 -11.47
C TRP A 5 12.84 -15.24 -10.95
N GLN A 6 13.85 -14.39 -10.77
CA GLN A 6 13.67 -13.03 -10.26
C GLN A 6 12.87 -12.15 -11.23
N ALA A 7 13.05 -12.34 -12.53
CA ALA A 7 12.30 -11.61 -13.55
C ALA A 7 10.82 -12.02 -13.55
N GLU A 8 10.54 -13.32 -13.52
CA GLU A 8 9.17 -13.86 -13.47
C GLU A 8 8.46 -13.48 -12.17
N VAL A 9 9.15 -13.54 -11.02
CA VAL A 9 8.61 -13.06 -9.74
C VAL A 9 8.28 -11.57 -9.85
N LYS A 10 9.19 -10.73 -10.34
CA LYS A 10 8.93 -9.29 -10.50
C LYS A 10 7.74 -9.02 -11.44
N ALA A 11 7.59 -9.79 -12.51
CA ALA A 11 6.49 -9.67 -13.43
C ALA A 11 5.15 -10.05 -12.77
N ALA A 12 5.11 -11.16 -12.02
CA ALA A 12 3.92 -11.63 -11.32
C ALA A 12 3.42 -10.63 -10.26
N TRP A 13 4.34 -9.94 -9.57
CA TRP A 13 4.02 -8.95 -8.53
C TRP A 13 3.84 -7.52 -9.06
N LYS A 14 3.89 -7.32 -10.38
CA LYS A 14 3.73 -5.99 -11.00
C LYS A 14 2.26 -5.59 -11.01
N ALA A 15 1.88 -4.70 -10.09
CA ALA A 15 0.55 -4.10 -10.10
C ALA A 15 0.34 -3.19 -11.32
N PRO A 16 -0.88 -3.11 -11.89
CA PRO A 16 -1.22 -2.10 -12.89
C PRO A 16 -0.98 -0.69 -12.35
N VAL A 17 -0.55 0.23 -13.22
CA VAL A 17 -0.20 1.61 -12.84
C VAL A 17 -1.39 2.32 -12.18
N GLU A 18 -2.61 2.05 -12.64
CA GLU A 18 -3.83 2.64 -12.09
C GLU A 18 -4.06 2.23 -10.62
N VAL A 19 -3.75 0.99 -10.26
CA VAL A 19 -3.82 0.49 -8.88
C VAL A 19 -2.81 1.22 -8.01
N VAL A 20 -1.58 1.40 -8.50
CA VAL A 20 -0.53 2.14 -7.77
C VAL A 20 -0.93 3.60 -7.57
N ARG A 21 -1.46 4.27 -8.61
CA ARG A 21 -1.95 5.65 -8.53
C ARG A 21 -3.09 5.80 -7.52
N ARG A 22 -4.05 4.87 -7.53
CA ARG A 22 -5.16 4.86 -6.56
C ARG A 22 -4.64 4.74 -5.12
N ARG A 23 -3.71 3.81 -4.88
CA ARG A 23 -3.09 3.61 -3.56
C ARG A 23 -2.31 4.83 -3.10
N MET A 24 -1.57 5.49 -3.99
CA MET A 24 -0.88 6.75 -3.66
C MET A 24 -1.87 7.83 -3.23
N LYS A 25 -2.92 8.10 -4.01
CA LYS A 25 -3.94 9.11 -3.68
C LYS A 25 -4.59 8.85 -2.31
N LEU A 26 -4.89 7.59 -2.00
CA LEU A 26 -5.49 7.23 -0.72
C LEU A 26 -4.50 7.32 0.43
N ALA A 27 -3.24 6.95 0.21
CA ALA A 27 -2.17 7.15 1.19
C ALA A 27 -2.00 8.64 1.53
N GLU A 28 -1.93 9.50 0.51
CA GLU A 28 -1.86 10.96 0.66
C GLU A 28 -3.08 11.50 1.43
N ALA A 29 -4.29 11.07 1.07
CA ALA A 29 -5.52 11.47 1.78
C ALA A 29 -5.53 11.04 3.26
N CYS A 30 -4.88 9.92 3.59
CA CYS A 30 -4.74 9.44 4.97
C CYS A 30 -3.52 10.04 5.71
N GLY A 31 -2.67 10.83 5.04
CA GLY A 31 -1.40 11.29 5.61
C GLY A 31 -0.37 10.17 5.84
N LEU A 32 -0.50 9.05 5.12
CA LEU A 32 0.38 7.88 5.22
C LEU A 32 1.34 7.82 4.04
N THR A 33 2.48 7.17 4.22
CA THR A 33 3.34 6.80 3.09
C THR A 33 2.67 5.69 2.26
N TYR A 34 3.05 5.60 0.98
CA TYR A 34 2.59 4.52 0.11
C TYR A 34 2.85 3.13 0.72
N ARG A 35 3.98 2.96 1.41
CA ARG A 35 4.36 1.69 2.03
C ARG A 35 3.43 1.34 3.19
N GLU A 36 3.20 2.26 4.11
CA GLU A 36 2.27 2.06 5.24
C GLU A 36 0.86 1.71 4.77
N TYR A 37 0.34 2.48 3.81
CA TYR A 37 -0.99 2.22 3.23
C TYR A 37 -1.04 0.87 2.50
N THR A 38 0.01 0.52 1.76
CA THR A 38 0.06 -0.75 1.02
C THR A 38 0.17 -1.95 1.98
N LEU A 39 0.85 -1.83 3.11
CA LEU A 39 0.93 -2.90 4.11
C LEU A 39 -0.43 -3.20 4.75
N GLU A 40 -1.25 -2.18 4.99
CA GLU A 40 -2.62 -2.39 5.50
C GLU A 40 -3.48 -3.20 4.52
N ILE A 41 -3.28 -2.99 3.22
CA ILE A 41 -3.94 -3.80 2.19
C ILE A 41 -3.37 -5.21 2.15
N LEU A 42 -2.03 -5.35 2.08
CA LEU A 42 -1.38 -6.63 1.82
C LEU A 42 -1.40 -7.57 3.03
N GLU A 43 -1.23 -7.04 4.23
CA GLU A 43 -1.16 -7.85 5.44
C GLU A 43 -2.52 -7.98 6.16
N ARG A 44 -3.37 -6.94 6.09
CA ARG A 44 -4.62 -6.87 6.88
C ARG A 44 -5.86 -6.92 5.99
N GLY A 45 -5.68 -6.88 4.66
CA GLY A 45 -6.78 -6.91 3.70
C GLY A 45 -7.67 -5.66 3.76
N ARG A 46 -7.22 -4.57 4.39
CA ARG A 46 -8.07 -3.43 4.71
C ARG A 46 -7.71 -2.21 3.86
N TRP A 47 -8.73 -1.62 3.25
CA TRP A 47 -8.62 -0.35 2.54
C TRP A 47 -8.99 0.77 3.51
N LEU A 48 -8.03 1.64 3.81
CA LEU A 48 -8.27 2.76 4.71
C LEU A 48 -8.94 3.92 3.99
N THR A 49 -9.94 4.50 4.65
CA THR A 49 -10.60 5.75 4.26
C THR A 49 -10.48 6.76 5.41
N PRO A 50 -10.06 8.03 5.17
CA PRO A 50 -9.80 9.00 6.23
C PRO A 50 -10.95 9.21 7.23
N GLY A 51 -12.20 9.17 6.75
CA GLY A 51 -13.38 9.36 7.60
C GLY A 51 -13.75 8.15 8.46
N GLN A 52 -13.60 6.93 7.94
CA GLN A 52 -14.06 5.71 8.63
C GLN A 52 -12.96 5.07 9.48
N ASP A 53 -11.69 5.22 9.07
CA ASP A 53 -10.56 4.53 9.68
C ASP A 53 -9.61 5.49 10.43
N SER A 54 -10.11 6.66 10.84
CA SER A 54 -9.32 7.69 11.53
C SER A 54 -8.53 7.16 12.73
N ALA A 55 -9.14 6.29 13.53
CA ALA A 55 -8.47 5.65 14.67
C ALA A 55 -7.30 4.74 14.25
N ARG A 56 -7.46 3.97 13.16
CA ARG A 56 -6.40 3.09 12.65
C ARG A 56 -5.28 3.89 12.02
N ILE A 57 -5.63 4.93 11.26
CA ILE A 57 -4.67 5.88 10.68
C ILE A 57 -3.83 6.52 11.81
N ALA A 58 -4.47 6.98 12.89
CA ALA A 58 -3.78 7.53 14.05
C ALA A 58 -2.83 6.52 14.71
N GLN A 59 -3.21 5.25 14.83
CA GLN A 59 -2.33 4.19 15.35
C GLN A 59 -1.09 3.98 14.48
N ILE A 60 -1.26 3.97 13.15
CA ILE A 60 -0.13 3.84 12.21
C ILE A 60 0.82 5.02 12.36
N ILE A 61 0.28 6.24 12.42
CA ILE A 61 1.07 7.46 12.58
C ILE A 61 1.79 7.49 13.93
N ALA A 62 1.15 7.00 15.00
CA ALA A 62 1.74 6.97 16.34
C ALA A 62 2.83 5.90 16.49
N GLY A 63 2.77 4.82 15.70
CA GLY A 63 3.71 3.70 15.78
C GLY A 63 4.90 3.77 14.81
N ARG A 64 5.01 4.85 14.04
CA ARG A 64 6.07 5.02 13.04
C ARG A 64 7.37 5.61 13.61
#